data_AF-A0A377TW82-F1
#
_entry.id   AF-A0A377TW82-F1
#
_cell.length_a   1.000
_cell.length_b   1.000
_cell.length_c   1.000
_cell.angle_alpha   90.00
_cell.angle_beta   90.00
_cell.angle_gamma   90.00
#
_symmetry.space_group_name_H-M   'P 1'
#
loop_
_entity.id
_entity.type
_entity.pdbx_description
1 polymer ?
#
loop_
_entity_poly.entity_id
_entity_poly.type
_entity_poly.pdbx_seq_one_letter_code
_entity_poly.pdbx_strand_id
1 'polypeptide(L)'
;MSEHGFLPVHIVLQLDPPWTTDWMSQDARERLRQYGISPPQGHACHADMPAEVSCPRCGSTHTSLISEFGSTACKALYRCDSCREPFDYFKCI
;
A
#
# COMPACT_ATOMS: atom_id res chain seq x y z
N MET A 1 -28.07 -19.94 -15.32
CA MET A 1 -27.24 -18.73 -15.11
C MET A 1 -27.93 -17.91 -14.05
N SER A 2 -27.37 -17.88 -12.84
CA SER A 2 -28.03 -17.24 -11.69
C SER A 2 -28.00 -15.73 -11.86
N GLU A 3 -29.14 -15.06 -11.68
CA GLU A 3 -29.31 -13.60 -11.77
C GLU A 3 -28.38 -12.79 -10.85
N HIS A 4 -27.66 -13.44 -9.92
CA HIS A 4 -26.65 -12.85 -9.03
C HIS A 4 -25.38 -13.72 -8.85
N GLY A 5 -25.12 -14.67 -9.76
CA GLY A 5 -24.01 -15.63 -9.62
C GLY A 5 -22.75 -15.23 -10.39
N PHE A 6 -21.56 -15.42 -9.80
CA PHE A 6 -20.30 -15.32 -10.55
C PHE A 6 -20.20 -16.43 -11.59
N LEU A 7 -19.62 -16.11 -12.76
CA LEU A 7 -19.28 -17.09 -13.79
C LEU A 7 -18.27 -18.12 -13.24
N PRO A 8 -18.12 -19.30 -13.87
CA PRO A 8 -17.04 -20.22 -13.53
C PRO A 8 -15.68 -19.50 -13.56
N VAL A 9 -15.02 -19.40 -12.41
CA VAL A 9 -13.71 -18.75 -12.28
C VAL A 9 -12.60 -19.80 -12.26
N HIS A 10 -11.46 -19.46 -12.88
CA HIS A 10 -10.25 -20.26 -12.81
C HIS A 10 -9.30 -19.66 -11.76
N ILE A 11 -8.92 -20.46 -10.76
CA ILE A 11 -8.01 -20.03 -9.69
C ILE A 11 -6.64 -20.64 -9.96
N VAL A 12 -5.59 -19.80 -9.97
CA VAL A 12 -4.21 -20.24 -10.04
C VAL A 12 -3.58 -20.09 -8.66
N LEU A 13 -3.06 -21.19 -8.12
CA LEU A 13 -2.25 -21.17 -6.90
C LEU A 13 -0.79 -21.12 -7.32
N GLN A 14 -0.07 -20.08 -6.91
CA GLN A 14 1.36 -19.91 -7.17
C GLN A 14 2.10 -19.74 -5.85
N LEU A 15 3.04 -20.65 -5.58
CA LEU A 15 3.88 -20.61 -4.38
C LEU A 15 5.26 -20.02 -4.68
N ASP A 16 5.75 -20.20 -5.91
CA ASP A 16 7.02 -19.67 -6.40
C ASP A 16 6.83 -19.05 -7.80
N PRO A 17 7.34 -17.83 -8.05
CA PRO A 17 7.89 -16.91 -7.04
C PRO A 17 6.82 -16.43 -6.05
N PRO A 18 7.21 -16.09 -4.80
CA PRO A 18 6.27 -15.55 -3.82
C PRO A 18 5.66 -14.25 -4.32
N TRP A 19 4.46 -13.93 -3.83
CA TRP A 19 3.84 -12.65 -4.12
C TRP A 19 4.72 -11.51 -3.62
N THR A 20 4.90 -10.49 -4.45
CA THR A 20 5.61 -9.26 -4.09
C THR A 20 4.80 -8.04 -4.46
N THR A 21 4.98 -7.01 -3.64
CA THR A 21 4.40 -5.68 -3.81
C THR A 21 4.84 -5.02 -5.13
N ASP A 22 5.96 -5.46 -5.70
CA ASP A 22 6.47 -5.02 -7.00
C ASP A 22 5.50 -5.32 -8.15
N TRP A 23 4.61 -6.31 -7.99
CA TRP A 23 3.62 -6.68 -9.00
C TRP A 23 2.42 -5.71 -9.04
N MET A 24 2.33 -4.76 -8.12
CA MET A 24 1.25 -3.76 -8.17
C MET A 24 1.44 -2.80 -9.34
N SER A 25 0.40 -2.71 -10.16
CA SER A 25 0.36 -1.76 -11.28
C SER A 25 0.32 -0.31 -10.80
N GLN A 26 0.67 0.61 -11.71
CA GLN A 26 0.57 2.04 -11.42
C GLN A 26 -0.88 2.47 -11.09
N ASP A 27 -1.88 1.87 -11.75
CA ASP A 27 -3.30 2.12 -11.47
C ASP A 27 -3.68 1.70 -10.03
N ALA A 28 -3.18 0.56 -9.57
CA ALA A 28 -3.41 0.10 -8.20
C ALA A 28 -2.80 1.07 -7.17
N ARG A 29 -1.57 1.54 -7.41
CA ARG A 29 -0.89 2.53 -6.56
C ARG A 29 -1.66 3.85 -6.51
N GLU A 30 -2.16 4.32 -7.65
CA GLU A 30 -2.95 5.54 -7.73
C GLU A 30 -4.30 5.41 -7.01
N ARG A 31 -4.98 4.25 -7.12
CA ARG A 31 -6.22 3.99 -6.37
C ARG A 31 -6.00 3.98 -4.86
N LEU A 32 -4.88 3.42 -4.38
CA LEU A 32 -4.51 3.49 -2.96
C LEU A 32 -4.38 4.95 -2.51
N ARG A 33 -3.65 5.76 -3.31
CA ARG A 33 -3.46 7.19 -3.03
C ARG A 33 -4.80 7.94 -2.98
N GLN A 34 -5.69 7.70 -3.94
CA GLN A 34 -7.03 8.30 -3.98
C GLN A 34 -7.90 7.88 -2.80
N TYR A 35 -7.75 6.65 -2.32
CA TYR A 35 -8.41 6.18 -1.10
C TYR A 35 -7.82 6.80 0.18
N GLY A 36 -6.67 7.46 0.10
CA GLY A 36 -5.98 8.07 1.25
C GLY A 36 -4.97 7.14 1.91
N ILE A 37 -4.55 6.06 1.24
CA ILE A 37 -3.44 5.20 1.67
C ILE A 37 -2.20 5.56 0.86
N SER A 38 -1.07 5.78 1.55
CA SER A 38 0.20 5.97 0.87
C SER A 38 0.68 4.64 0.27
N PRO A 39 0.88 4.56 -1.06
CA PRO A 39 1.33 3.34 -1.70
C PRO A 39 2.77 3.00 -1.30
N PRO A 40 3.16 1.72 -1.39
CA PRO A 40 4.53 1.30 -1.11
C PRO A 40 5.51 1.93 -2.09
N GLN A 41 6.67 2.30 -1.59
CA GLN A 41 7.72 2.99 -2.36
C GLN A 41 8.88 2.04 -2.62
N GLY A 42 9.33 1.97 -3.87
CA GLY A 42 10.50 1.17 -4.28
C GLY A 42 10.17 -0.16 -4.98
N HIS A 43 11.22 -0.76 -5.54
CA HIS A 43 11.23 -2.14 -6.05
C HIS A 43 11.99 -2.96 -5.02
N ALA A 44 11.41 -4.02 -4.47
CA ALA A 44 11.97 -4.86 -3.42
C ALA A 44 12.57 -4.07 -2.23
N CYS A 45 11.83 -4.06 -1.12
CA CYS A 45 12.27 -3.49 0.16
C CYS A 45 13.68 -3.96 0.55
N HIS A 46 14.69 -3.14 0.27
CA HIS A 46 15.92 -3.18 1.04
C HIS A 46 15.54 -2.75 2.46
N ALA A 47 15.54 -3.70 3.40
CA ALA A 47 15.16 -3.50 4.80
C ALA A 47 15.91 -2.35 5.49
N ASP A 48 17.00 -1.87 4.89
CA ASP A 48 17.92 -0.90 5.46
C ASP A 48 17.64 0.56 5.08
N MET A 49 16.66 0.84 4.20
CA MET A 49 16.34 2.22 3.79
C MET A 49 14.98 2.67 4.31
N PRO A 50 14.89 3.79 5.03
CA PRO A 50 13.60 4.38 5.39
C PRO A 50 12.84 4.71 4.11
N ALA A 51 11.66 4.12 3.93
CA ALA A 51 10.81 4.44 2.80
C ALA A 51 10.45 5.93 2.85
N GLU A 52 10.65 6.66 1.75
CA GLU A 52 10.23 8.06 1.64
C GLU A 52 8.70 8.11 1.47
N VAL A 53 7.99 8.05 2.60
CA VAL A 53 6.52 7.95 2.64
C VAL A 53 5.91 9.31 2.28
N SER A 54 5.23 9.36 1.14
CA SER A 54 4.53 10.55 0.66
C SER A 54 3.10 10.61 1.21
N CYS A 55 2.68 11.77 1.69
CA CYS A 55 1.30 12.00 2.13
C CYS A 55 0.34 11.88 0.93
N PRO A 56 -0.70 11.02 0.99
CA PRO A 56 -1.62 10.81 -0.13
C PRO A 56 -2.51 12.04 -0.39
N ARG A 57 -2.68 12.91 0.61
CA ARG A 57 -3.52 14.11 0.52
C ARG A 57 -2.82 15.33 -0.08
N CYS A 58 -1.59 15.62 0.36
CA CYS A 58 -0.87 16.84 -0.05
C CYS A 58 0.43 16.59 -0.83
N GLY A 59 0.88 15.33 -0.95
CA GLY A 59 2.11 14.95 -1.64
C GLY A 59 3.40 15.25 -0.88
N SER A 60 3.34 15.85 0.32
CA SER A 60 4.55 16.11 1.13
C SER A 60 5.21 14.82 1.59
N THR A 61 6.54 14.77 1.53
CA THR A 61 7.37 13.69 2.10
C THR A 61 7.75 13.95 3.56
N HIS A 62 7.38 15.10 4.12
CA HIS A 62 7.57 15.41 5.54
C HIS A 62 6.52 14.68 6.36
N THR A 63 6.82 13.43 6.68
CA THR A 63 5.92 12.52 7.40
C THR A 63 6.66 11.83 8.55
N SER A 64 5.93 11.61 9.63
CA SER A 64 6.43 10.97 10.84
C SER A 64 5.68 9.64 11.06
N LEU A 65 6.43 8.57 11.33
CA LEU A 65 5.87 7.28 11.74
C LEU A 65 5.28 7.42 13.15
N ILE A 66 4.01 7.03 13.31
CA ILE A 66 3.35 6.95 14.62
C ILE A 66 3.43 5.53 15.17
N SER A 67 3.17 4.54 14.30
CA SER A 67 3.14 3.12 14.67
C SER A 67 3.48 2.25 13.48
N GLU A 68 4.31 1.23 13.67
CA GLU A 68 4.62 0.22 12.64
C GLU A 68 3.42 -0.64 12.23
N PHE A 69 2.32 -0.53 12.98
CA PHE A 69 1.05 -1.22 12.75
C PHE A 69 -0.09 -0.21 12.64
N GLY A 70 -0.84 -0.30 11.53
CA GLY A 70 -2.02 0.50 11.22
C GLY A 70 -3.30 -0.33 11.22
N SER A 71 -4.20 -0.08 10.26
CA SER A 71 -5.48 -0.80 10.14
C SER A 71 -5.34 -2.30 9.81
N THR A 72 -4.20 -2.72 9.25
CA THR A 72 -3.85 -4.12 8.99
C THR A 72 -2.36 -4.34 9.26
N ALA A 73 -1.94 -5.59 9.44
CA ALA A 73 -0.53 -5.93 9.72
C ALA A 73 0.43 -5.47 8.59
N CYS A 74 -0.04 -5.44 7.35
CA CYS A 74 0.71 -4.92 6.20
C CYS A 74 0.73 -3.38 6.10
N LYS A 75 0.07 -2.65 7.01
CA LYS A 75 0.06 -1.19 7.01
C LYS A 75 0.73 -0.63 8.27
N ALA A 76 1.34 0.54 8.12
CA ALA A 76 1.88 1.34 9.21
C ALA A 76 1.14 2.69 9.27
N LEU A 77 1.00 3.26 10.47
CA LEU A 77 0.32 4.52 10.69
C LEU A 77 1.33 5.68 10.68
N TYR A 78 1.10 6.66 9.82
CA TYR A 78 1.89 7.87 9.67
C TYR A 78 1.06 9.12 9.93
N ARG A 79 1.73 10.23 10.20
CA ARG A 79 1.17 11.58 10.14
C ARG A 79 2.00 12.45 9.22
N CYS A 80 1.34 13.23 8.38
CA CYS A 80 2.02 14.27 7.61
C CYS A 80 2.23 15.50 8.47
N ASP A 81 3.46 16.01 8.58
CA ASP A 81 3.74 17.18 9.39
C ASP A 81 3.44 18.50 8.66
N SER A 82 3.24 18.45 7.33
CA SER A 82 2.81 19.60 6.53
C SER A 82 1.30 19.87 6.62
N CYS A 83 0.45 18.86 6.37
CA CYS A 83 -1.01 19.02 6.46
C CYS A 83 -1.62 18.55 7.79
N ARG A 84 -0.82 17.92 8.66
CA ARG A 84 -1.21 17.40 10.00
C ARG A 84 -2.21 16.24 10.01
N GLU A 85 -2.49 15.67 8.84
CA GLU A 85 -3.42 14.54 8.71
C GLU A 85 -2.72 13.19 8.96
N PRO A 86 -3.34 12.28 9.73
CA PRO A 86 -2.90 10.89 9.83
C PRO A 86 -3.31 10.09 8.57
N PHE A 87 -2.52 9.10 8.21
CA PHE A 87 -2.81 8.20 7.09
C PHE A 87 -2.11 6.84 7.24
N ASP A 88 -2.64 5.81 6.57
CA ASP A 88 -2.00 4.50 6.48
C ASP A 88 -0.97 4.48 5.34
N TYR A 89 0.20 3.90 5.59
CA TYR A 89 1.19 3.52 4.59
C TYR A 89 1.14 2.01 4.38
N PHE A 90 1.06 1.55 3.12
CA PHE A 90 1.13 0.13 2.80
C PHE A 90 2.59 -0.29 2.72
N LYS A 91 3.02 -1.19 3.61
CA LYS A 91 4.41 -1.66 3.70
C LYS A 91 4.75 -2.57 2.52
N CYS A 92 5.99 -2.51 2.10
CA CYS A 92 6.52 -3.42 1.10
C CYS A 92 6.72 -4.82 1.71
N ILE A 93 6.35 -5.85 0.95
CA ILE A 93 6.69 -7.27 1.13
C ILE A 93 7.12 -7.90 -0.19
#